data_AF-A0A972TWP6-F1
#
_entry.id   AF-A0A972TWP6-F1
#
_cell.length_a   1.000
_cell.length_b   1.000
_cell.length_c   1.000
_cell.angle_alpha   90.00
_cell.angle_beta   90.00
_cell.angle_gamma   90.00
#
_symmetry.space_group_name_H-M   'P 1'
#
loop_
_entity.id
_entity.type
_entity.pdbx_description
1 polymer ?
#
loop_
_entity_poly.entity_id
_entity_poly.type
_entity_poly.pdbx_seq_one_letter_code
_entity_poly.pdbx_strand_id
1 'polypeptide(L)'
;MTVKINGDISEYRKHSHFIELTLFKFIFLFLLGLMGGLVSGFIGSGGAFVLTPGMMSLGVDGLVAVASNMCHKFPKAMVGAYKRYKYGHVDLKLGITTGVTAVFGVLVGIRIQQYINELWGDAGSNLYVSLAFVVVLLSVGSYVFLDARKIVKNGGVEKISRLALA
;
A
#
# COMPACT_ATOMS: atom_id res chain seq x y z
N MET A 1 -12.47 -19.53 -21.59
CA MET A 1 -13.06 -19.09 -20.31
C MET A 1 -13.43 -17.62 -20.49
N THR A 2 -14.65 -17.38 -20.97
CA THR A 2 -15.11 -16.06 -21.40
C THR A 2 -15.76 -15.36 -20.22
N VAL A 3 -15.05 -14.41 -19.61
CA VAL A 3 -15.61 -13.58 -18.55
C VAL A 3 -16.66 -12.67 -19.17
N LYS A 4 -17.94 -12.93 -18.90
CA LYS A 4 -19.04 -12.02 -19.22
C LYS A 4 -18.83 -10.73 -18.43
N ILE A 5 -18.33 -9.69 -19.08
CA ILE A 5 -18.44 -8.32 -18.59
C ILE A 5 -19.83 -7.83 -19.01
N ASN A 6 -20.83 -8.22 -18.23
CA ASN A 6 -22.20 -7.71 -18.36
C ASN A 6 -22.54 -6.92 -17.09
N GLY A 7 -21.71 -5.92 -16.81
CA GLY A 7 -22.00 -4.84 -15.87
C GLY A 7 -22.29 -3.60 -16.70
N ASP A 8 -23.46 -3.02 -16.49
CA ASP A 8 -23.96 -1.86 -17.20
C ASP A 8 -22.94 -0.71 -17.11
N ILE A 9 -22.55 -0.13 -18.25
CA ILE A 9 -21.56 0.96 -18.36
C ILE A 9 -22.03 2.24 -17.62
N SER A 10 -23.30 2.25 -17.19
CA SER A 10 -23.94 3.27 -16.37
C SER A 10 -23.50 3.23 -14.88
N GLU A 11 -23.19 2.06 -14.33
CA GLU A 11 -22.84 1.91 -12.89
C GLU A 11 -21.42 2.42 -12.60
N TYR A 12 -20.48 2.20 -13.52
CA TYR A 12 -19.12 2.73 -13.46
C TYR A 12 -19.04 4.26 -13.58
N ARG A 13 -20.07 4.90 -14.14
CA ARG A 13 -20.10 6.36 -14.33
C ARG A 13 -20.33 7.11 -13.00
N LYS A 14 -20.98 6.46 -12.03
CA LYS A 14 -21.42 7.07 -10.77
C LYS A 14 -20.27 7.34 -9.78
N HIS A 15 -19.15 6.62 -9.89
CA HIS A 15 -17.93 6.80 -9.07
C HIS A 15 -16.94 7.83 -9.61
N SER A 16 -17.31 8.59 -10.64
CA SER A 16 -16.49 9.70 -11.11
C SER A 16 -16.69 10.92 -10.21
N HIS A 17 -16.36 10.79 -8.91
CA HIS A 17 -16.07 11.95 -8.07
C HIS A 17 -14.76 12.55 -8.60
N PHE A 18 -14.83 13.22 -9.75
CA PHE A 18 -13.77 14.10 -10.20
C PHE A 18 -13.59 15.11 -9.10
N ILE A 19 -12.44 15.03 -8.41
CA ILE A 19 -12.08 16.03 -7.42
C ILE A 19 -11.97 17.33 -8.21
N GLU A 20 -12.85 18.29 -7.97
CA GLU A 20 -12.65 19.63 -8.49
C GLU A 20 -11.30 20.13 -7.96
N LEU A 21 -10.32 20.24 -8.86
CA LEU A 21 -8.98 20.69 -8.54
C LEU A 21 -8.99 22.21 -8.37
N THR A 22 -9.48 22.66 -7.22
CA THR A 22 -9.20 24.01 -6.75
C THR A 22 -7.69 24.17 -6.56
N LEU A 23 -7.17 25.38 -6.77
CA LEU A 23 -5.75 25.72 -6.52
C LEU A 23 -5.26 25.18 -5.17
N PHE A 24 -6.11 25.26 -4.13
CA PHE A 24 -5.82 24.74 -2.80
C PHE A 24 -5.58 23.22 -2.77
N LYS A 25 -6.45 22.43 -3.41
CA LYS A 25 -6.29 20.95 -3.46
C LYS A 25 -5.08 20.56 -4.29
N PHE A 26 -4.77 21.30 -5.35
CA PHE A 26 -3.56 21.09 -6.14
C PHE A 26 -2.29 21.31 -5.30
N ILE A 27 -2.19 22.44 -4.58
CA ILE A 27 -1.07 22.72 -3.69
C ILE A 27 -0.96 21.67 -2.58
N PHE A 28 -2.09 21.28 -1.99
CA PHE A 28 -2.12 20.23 -0.97
C PHE A 28 -1.63 18.89 -1.52
N LEU A 29 -2.11 18.46 -2.69
CA LEU A 29 -1.68 17.22 -3.32
C LEU A 29 -0.20 17.24 -3.70
N PHE A 30 0.30 18.39 -4.17
CA PHE A 30 1.72 18.59 -4.45
C PHE A 30 2.57 18.45 -3.19
N LEU A 31 2.21 19.12 -2.09
CA LEU A 31 2.90 19.01 -0.80
C LEU A 31 2.83 17.58 -0.26
N LEU A 32 1.66 16.94 -0.36
CA LEU A 32 1.46 15.56 0.09
C LEU A 32 2.31 14.57 -0.73
N GLY A 33 2.41 14.78 -2.04
CA GLY A 33 3.31 14.03 -2.92
C GLY A 33 4.78 14.25 -2.59
N LEU A 34 5.18 15.50 -2.31
CA LEU A 34 6.56 15.85 -1.94
C LEU A 34 6.95 15.24 -0.59
N MET A 35 6.12 15.41 0.44
CA MET A 35 6.35 14.82 1.76
C MET A 35 6.34 13.28 1.69
N GLY A 36 5.34 12.71 1.03
CA GLY A 36 5.23 11.27 0.82
C GLY A 36 6.45 10.71 0.07
N GLY A 37 6.95 11.44 -0.92
CA GLY A 37 8.15 11.11 -1.70
C GLY A 37 9.42 11.16 -0.87
N LEU A 38 9.64 12.24 -0.11
CA LEU A 38 10.82 12.40 0.75
C LEU A 38 10.89 11.31 1.83
N VAL A 39 9.81 11.12 2.58
CA VAL A 39 9.75 10.10 3.64
C VAL A 39 9.89 8.70 3.03
N SER A 40 9.25 8.45 1.89
CA SER A 40 9.43 7.21 1.14
C SER A 40 10.85 6.97 0.67
N GLY A 41 11.57 8.02 0.26
CA GLY A 41 12.94 7.93 -0.21
C GLY A 41 13.88 7.46 0.89
N PHE A 42 13.72 8.02 2.09
CA PHE A 42 14.52 7.63 3.26
C PHE A 42 14.17 6.24 3.79
N ILE A 43 12.87 5.91 3.90
CA ILE A 43 12.42 4.61 4.44
C ILE A 43 12.53 3.49 3.39
N GLY A 44 12.49 3.83 2.10
CA GLY A 44 12.48 2.86 1.00
C GLY A 44 11.16 2.10 0.81
N SER A 45 10.10 2.42 1.56
CA SER A 45 8.81 1.67 1.56
C SER A 45 7.82 2.07 0.44
N GLY A 46 8.14 3.10 -0.34
CA GLY A 46 7.36 3.51 -1.51
C GLY A 46 6.19 4.47 -1.25
N GLY A 47 6.07 5.08 -0.07
CA GLY A 47 5.26 6.30 0.20
C GLY A 47 3.74 6.14 0.27
N ALA A 48 3.19 5.02 -0.21
CA ALA A 48 1.73 4.84 -0.26
C ALA A 48 1.03 4.88 1.10
N PHE A 49 1.76 4.65 2.19
CA PHE A 49 1.19 4.71 3.54
C PHE A 49 0.76 6.13 3.94
N VAL A 50 1.36 7.18 3.36
CA VAL A 50 0.93 8.58 3.52
C VAL A 50 -0.04 8.98 2.41
N LEU A 51 0.25 8.55 1.18
CA LEU A 51 -0.54 8.94 0.01
C LEU A 51 -1.98 8.41 0.05
N THR A 52 -2.20 7.18 0.50
CA THR A 52 -3.54 6.57 0.53
C THR A 52 -4.49 7.31 1.48
N PRO A 53 -4.19 7.46 2.79
CA PRO A 53 -5.04 8.24 3.68
C PRO A 53 -5.11 9.72 3.27
N GLY A 54 -4.03 10.27 2.70
CA GLY A 54 -4.01 11.62 2.15
C GLY A 54 -5.02 11.87 1.03
N MET A 55 -5.12 10.93 0.09
CA MET A 55 -6.11 10.97 -0.99
C MET A 55 -7.53 10.75 -0.46
N MET A 56 -7.70 9.83 0.49
CA MET A 56 -9.00 9.59 1.11
C MET A 56 -9.52 10.82 1.87
N SER A 57 -8.64 11.58 2.52
CA SER A 57 -8.98 12.87 3.14
C SER A 57 -9.45 13.95 2.15
N LEU A 58 -9.11 13.81 0.87
CA LEU A 58 -9.60 14.69 -0.20
C LEU A 58 -10.95 14.24 -0.79
N GLY A 59 -11.54 13.16 -0.25
CA GLY A 59 -12.81 12.58 -0.70
C GLY A 59 -12.65 11.53 -1.81
N VAL A 60 -11.44 10.99 -2.02
CA VAL A 60 -11.25 9.88 -2.95
C VAL A 60 -11.68 8.58 -2.30
N ASP A 61 -12.47 7.77 -3.02
CA ASP A 61 -12.85 6.44 -2.57
C ASP A 61 -11.62 5.60 -2.23
N GLY A 62 -11.66 4.92 -1.08
CA GLY A 62 -10.55 4.15 -0.53
C GLY A 62 -10.08 3.05 -1.47
N LEU A 63 -11.02 2.39 -2.17
CA LEU A 63 -10.70 1.37 -3.16
C LEU A 63 -9.86 1.95 -4.31
N VAL A 64 -10.26 3.10 -4.84
CA VAL A 64 -9.55 3.79 -5.93
C VAL A 64 -8.19 4.28 -5.44
N ALA A 65 -8.13 4.90 -4.27
CA ALA A 65 -6.89 5.40 -3.68
C ALA A 65 -5.85 4.27 -3.48
N VAL A 66 -6.27 3.11 -2.96
CA VAL A 66 -5.39 1.94 -2.78
C VAL A 66 -4.92 1.40 -4.12
N ALA A 67 -5.85 1.18 -5.06
CA ALA A 67 -5.53 0.65 -6.38
C ALA A 67 -4.53 1.55 -7.14
N SER A 68 -4.76 2.87 -7.17
CA SER A 68 -3.86 3.83 -7.81
C SER A 68 -2.46 3.81 -7.19
N ASN A 69 -2.37 3.75 -5.86
CA ASN A 69 -1.09 3.67 -5.16
C ASN A 69 -0.34 2.36 -5.43
N MET A 70 -1.04 1.24 -5.58
CA MET A 70 -0.44 -0.04 -5.97
C MET A 70 0.12 0.02 -7.39
N CYS A 71 -0.62 0.60 -8.34
CA CYS A 71 -0.20 0.75 -9.74
C CYS A 71 1.11 1.53 -9.86
N HIS A 72 1.31 2.60 -9.10
CA HIS A 72 2.57 3.34 -9.12
C HIS A 72 3.72 2.61 -8.39
N LYS A 73 3.43 1.83 -7.36
CA LYS A 73 4.46 1.05 -6.65
C LYS A 73 5.03 -0.09 -7.49
N PHE A 74 4.20 -0.71 -8.32
CA PHE A 74 4.57 -1.89 -9.10
C PHE A 74 5.80 -1.66 -10.03
N PRO A 75 5.84 -0.64 -10.90
CA PRO A 75 7.00 -0.39 -11.75
C PRO A 75 8.29 -0.14 -10.98
N LYS A 76 8.21 0.61 -9.87
CA LYS A 76 9.37 0.91 -9.02
C LYS A 76 9.95 -0.37 -8.40
N ALA A 77 9.07 -1.23 -7.89
CA ALA A 77 9.45 -2.53 -7.35
C ALA A 77 10.05 -3.43 -8.44
N MET A 78 9.46 -3.45 -9.64
CA MET A 78 9.94 -4.23 -10.78
C MET A 78 11.34 -3.79 -11.23
N VAL A 79 11.58 -2.49 -11.43
CA VAL A 79 12.90 -1.96 -11.81
C VAL A 79 13.92 -2.22 -10.70
N GLY A 80 13.52 -2.05 -9.44
CA GLY A 80 14.35 -2.38 -8.28
C GLY A 80 14.74 -3.86 -8.28
N ALA A 81 13.77 -4.76 -8.39
CA ALA A 81 14.00 -6.20 -8.43
C ALA A 81 14.90 -6.59 -9.61
N TYR A 82 14.65 -6.05 -10.81
CA TYR A 82 15.47 -6.30 -12.00
C TYR A 82 16.93 -5.87 -11.79
N LYS A 83 17.16 -4.70 -11.20
CA LYS A 83 18.52 -4.23 -10.90
C LYS A 83 19.24 -5.14 -9.91
N ARG A 84 18.56 -5.61 -8.85
CA ARG A 84 19.15 -6.57 -7.89
C ARG A 84 19.38 -7.94 -8.53
N TYR A 85 18.50 -8.37 -9.43
CA TYR A 85 18.67 -9.61 -10.20
C TYR A 85 19.95 -9.57 -11.04
N LYS A 86 20.21 -8.44 -11.71
CA LYS A 86 21.45 -8.24 -12.46
C LYS A 86 22.72 -8.30 -11.59
N TYR A 87 22.63 -7.97 -10.29
CA TYR A 87 23.75 -8.08 -9.36
C TYR A 87 23.92 -9.47 -8.72
N GLY A 88 23.09 -10.46 -9.08
CA GLY A 88 23.19 -11.82 -8.55
C GLY A 88 22.70 -11.98 -7.10
N HIS A 89 22.10 -10.95 -6.50
CA HIS A 89 21.61 -10.97 -5.12
C HIS A 89 20.13 -11.39 -4.98
N VAL A 90 19.54 -11.97 -6.02
CA VAL A 90 18.12 -12.36 -6.03
C VAL A 90 17.98 -13.86 -6.06
N ASP A 91 17.36 -14.40 -5.02
CA ASP A 91 16.85 -15.78 -5.01
C ASP A 91 15.49 -15.81 -5.72
N LEU A 92 15.45 -16.36 -6.94
CA LEU A 92 14.21 -16.48 -7.72
C LEU A 92 13.23 -17.47 -7.11
N LYS A 93 13.70 -18.48 -6.38
CA LYS A 93 12.82 -19.47 -5.74
C LYS A 93 12.04 -18.80 -4.61
N LEU A 94 12.71 -17.98 -3.79
CA LEU A 94 12.06 -17.15 -2.78
C LEU A 94 11.17 -16.07 -3.41
N GLY A 95 11.61 -15.45 -4.51
CA GLY A 95 10.81 -14.47 -5.24
C GLY A 95 9.48 -15.03 -5.76
N ILE A 96 9.51 -16.21 -6.40
CA ILE A 96 8.32 -16.86 -6.96
C ILE A 96 7.38 -17.33 -5.83
N THR A 97 7.91 -17.97 -4.78
CA THR A 97 7.08 -18.44 -3.65
C THR A 97 6.38 -17.29 -2.93
N THR A 98 7.09 -16.19 -2.69
CA THR A 98 6.51 -14.95 -2.13
C THR A 98 5.51 -14.31 -3.10
N GLY A 99 5.79 -14.35 -4.40
CA GLY A 99 4.87 -13.85 -5.44
C GLY A 99 3.55 -14.61 -5.47
N VAL A 100 3.59 -15.94 -5.48
CA VAL A 100 2.39 -16.80 -5.51
C VAL A 100 1.54 -16.61 -4.27
N THR A 101 2.16 -16.58 -3.09
CA THR A 101 1.46 -16.34 -1.82
C THR A 101 0.86 -14.93 -1.76
N ALA A 102 1.56 -13.91 -2.26
CA ALA A 102 1.04 -12.55 -2.36
C ALA A 102 -0.18 -12.45 -3.28
N VAL A 103 -0.15 -13.10 -4.46
CA VAL A 103 -1.29 -13.13 -5.39
C VAL A 103 -2.50 -13.79 -4.72
N PHE A 104 -2.30 -14.90 -4.02
CA PHE A 104 -3.39 -15.56 -3.29
C PHE A 104 -3.97 -14.67 -2.19
N GLY A 105 -3.12 -14.02 -1.40
CA GLY A 105 -3.54 -13.07 -0.37
C GLY A 105 -4.33 -11.89 -0.92
N VAL A 106 -3.90 -11.31 -2.04
CA VAL A 106 -4.62 -10.21 -2.72
C VAL A 106 -5.97 -10.68 -3.25
N LEU A 107 -6.06 -11.86 -3.85
CA LEU A 107 -7.32 -12.42 -4.35
C LEU A 107 -8.35 -12.66 -3.23
N VAL A 108 -7.89 -13.08 -2.05
CA VAL A 108 -8.75 -13.22 -0.86
C VAL A 108 -9.15 -11.84 -0.35
N GLY A 109 -8.21 -10.91 -0.24
CA GLY A 109 -8.46 -9.54 0.21
C GLY A 109 -9.48 -8.79 -0.66
N ILE A 110 -9.37 -8.92 -1.99
CA ILE A 110 -10.33 -8.32 -2.93
C ILE A 110 -11.74 -8.89 -2.70
N ARG A 111 -11.89 -10.20 -2.50
CA ARG A 111 -13.19 -10.82 -2.22
C ARG A 111 -13.80 -10.32 -0.91
N ILE A 112 -12.99 -10.20 0.14
CA ILE A 112 -13.44 -9.63 1.42
C ILE A 112 -13.88 -8.17 1.23
N GLN A 113 -13.09 -7.38 0.49
CA GLN A 113 -13.42 -5.99 0.20
C GLN A 113 -14.74 -5.85 -0.57
N GLN A 114 -14.95 -6.70 -1.59
CA GLN A 114 -16.19 -6.72 -2.38
C GLN A 114 -17.39 -7.10 -1.51
N TYR A 115 -17.24 -8.12 -0.67
CA TYR A 115 -18.28 -8.53 0.27
C TYR A 115 -18.68 -7.42 1.25
N ILE A 116 -17.70 -6.65 1.75
CA ILE A 116 -17.95 -5.51 2.62
C ILE A 116 -18.65 -4.37 1.86
N ASN A 117 -18.26 -4.11 0.61
CA ASN A 117 -18.90 -3.09 -0.22
C ASN A 117 -20.36 -3.47 -0.57
N GLU A 118 -20.65 -4.74 -0.85
CA GLU A 118 -22.02 -5.21 -1.10
C GLU A 118 -22.91 -5.10 0.15
N LEU A 119 -22.37 -5.36 1.35
CA LEU A 119 -23.13 -5.33 2.60
C LEU A 119 -23.34 -3.91 3.17
N TRP A 120 -22.33 -3.04 3.06
CA TRP A 120 -22.29 -1.73 3.77
C TRP A 120 -22.22 -0.52 2.81
N GLY A 121 -22.20 -0.76 1.50
CA GLY A 121 -22.06 0.28 0.48
C GLY A 121 -20.69 0.97 0.48
N ASP A 122 -20.60 2.09 -0.23
CA ASP A 122 -19.34 2.81 -0.45
C ASP A 122 -18.80 3.48 0.81
N ALA A 123 -19.69 4.07 1.61
CA ALA A 123 -19.31 4.69 2.88
C ALA A 123 -18.73 3.67 3.87
N GLY A 124 -19.33 2.48 3.95
CA GLY A 124 -18.84 1.39 4.80
C GLY A 124 -17.50 0.82 4.31
N SER A 125 -17.35 0.64 3.00
CA SER A 125 -16.11 0.21 2.35
C SER A 125 -14.96 1.21 2.61
N ASN A 126 -15.22 2.51 2.48
CA ASN A 126 -14.25 3.57 2.75
C ASN A 126 -13.85 3.62 4.24
N LEU A 127 -14.80 3.42 5.15
CA LEU A 127 -14.52 3.33 6.59
C LEU A 127 -13.67 2.09 6.91
N TYR A 128 -14.01 0.93 6.34
CA TYR A 128 -13.25 -0.30 6.51
C TYR A 128 -11.79 -0.12 6.05
N VAL A 129 -11.57 0.43 4.86
CA VAL A 129 -10.23 0.68 4.33
C VAL A 129 -9.47 1.64 5.27
N SER A 130 -10.11 2.73 5.69
CA SER A 130 -9.49 3.72 6.60
C SER A 130 -9.08 3.08 7.93
N LEU A 131 -9.97 2.29 8.55
CA LEU A 131 -9.69 1.61 9.81
C LEU A 131 -8.59 0.56 9.66
N ALA A 132 -8.61 -0.22 8.57
CA ALA A 132 -7.55 -1.19 8.27
C ALA A 132 -6.19 -0.49 8.13
N PHE A 133 -6.14 0.65 7.45
CA PHE A 133 -4.92 1.47 7.37
C PHE A 133 -4.46 1.95 8.73
N VAL A 134 -5.34 2.50 9.56
CA VAL A 134 -4.98 2.98 10.90
C VAL A 134 -4.42 1.85 11.76
N VAL A 135 -5.06 0.67 11.78
CA VAL A 135 -4.61 -0.50 12.55
C VAL A 135 -3.23 -0.98 12.07
N VAL A 136 -3.03 -1.08 10.75
CA VAL A 136 -1.76 -1.53 10.17
C VAL A 136 -0.64 -0.51 10.45
N LEU A 137 -0.90 0.79 10.27
CA LEU A 137 0.13 1.81 10.50
C LEU A 137 0.49 1.97 11.97
N LEU A 138 -0.50 1.89 12.88
CA LEU A 138 -0.22 1.91 14.30
C LEU A 138 0.54 0.68 14.76
N SER A 139 0.22 -0.50 14.24
CA SER A 139 0.93 -1.74 14.61
C SER A 139 2.38 -1.72 14.10
N VAL A 140 2.60 -1.44 12.82
CA VAL A 140 3.96 -1.35 12.24
C VAL A 140 4.75 -0.20 12.87
N GLY A 141 4.13 0.98 13.03
CA GLY A 141 4.76 2.14 13.64
C GLY A 141 5.18 1.87 15.08
N SER A 142 4.30 1.24 15.87
CA SER A 142 4.63 0.86 17.26
C SER A 142 5.72 -0.20 17.29
N TYR A 143 5.68 -1.21 16.41
CA TYR A 143 6.71 -2.24 16.33
C TYR A 143 8.09 -1.64 16.05
N VAL A 144 8.18 -0.77 15.03
CA VAL A 144 9.43 -0.08 14.67
C VAL A 144 9.90 0.84 15.80
N PHE A 145 8.98 1.54 16.47
CA PHE A 145 9.33 2.40 17.60
C PHE A 145 9.87 1.61 18.79
N LEU A 146 9.25 0.48 19.11
CA LEU A 146 9.73 -0.42 20.16
C LEU A 146 11.09 -1.03 19.80
N ASP A 147 11.29 -1.42 18.54
CA ASP A 147 12.55 -1.93 18.03
C ASP A 147 13.66 -0.87 18.13
N ALA A 148 13.40 0.35 17.66
CA ALA A 148 14.33 1.48 17.80
C ALA A 148 14.68 1.77 19.27
N ARG A 149 13.69 1.77 20.18
CA ARG A 149 13.93 1.94 21.63
C ARG A 149 14.78 0.81 22.21
N LYS A 150 14.57 -0.42 21.74
CA LYS A 150 15.33 -1.60 22.19
C LYS A 150 16.79 -1.53 21.71
N ILE A 151 17.01 -1.10 20.47
CA ILE A 151 18.36 -0.90 19.91
C ILE A 151 19.12 0.17 20.69
N VAL A 152 18.48 1.33 20.96
CA VAL A 152 19.09 2.41 21.75
C VAL A 152 19.42 1.95 23.17
N LYS A 153 18.51 1.21 23.82
CA LYS A 153 18.75 0.64 25.16
C LYS A 153 19.90 -0.37 25.20
N ASN A 154 20.12 -1.11 24.12
CA ASN A 154 21.20 -2.10 24.00
C ASN A 154 22.53 -1.49 23.50
N GLY A 155 22.66 -0.16 23.46
CA GLY A 155 23.88 0.51 23.03
C GLY A 155 24.23 0.32 21.55
N GLY A 156 23.22 0.03 20.70
CA GLY A 156 23.43 -0.17 19.26
C GLY A 156 23.96 -1.55 18.85
N VAL A 157 24.07 -2.51 19.79
CA VAL A 157 24.47 -3.89 19.46
C VAL A 157 23.23 -4.70 19.08
N GLU A 158 23.10 -5.02 17.79
CA GLU A 158 22.10 -5.98 17.31
C GLU A 158 22.47 -7.37 17.83
N LYS A 159 21.56 -8.02 18.58
CA LYS A 159 21.75 -9.42 18.97
C LYS A 159 21.64 -10.27 17.71
N ILE A 160 22.78 -10.70 17.16
CA ILE A 160 22.84 -11.64 16.04
C ILE A 160 22.05 -12.88 16.44
N SER A 161 20.97 -13.17 15.72
CA SER A 161 20.18 -14.38 15.92
C SER A 161 21.08 -15.60 15.66
N ARG A 162 21.01 -16.62 16.50
CA ARG A 162 21.85 -17.84 16.37
C ARG A 162 21.66 -18.57 15.03
N LEU A 163 20.58 -18.27 14.31
CA LEU A 163 20.29 -18.78 12.97
C LEU A 163 21.16 -18.15 11.85
N ALA A 164 21.78 -17.00 12.09
CA ALA A 164 22.68 -16.35 11.12
C ALA A 164 24.15 -16.80 11.28
N LEU A 165 24.44 -17.59 12.32
CA LEU A 165 25.78 -18.14 12.63
C LEU A 165 25.90 -19.63 12.29
N ALA A 166 24.83 -20.25 11.79
CA ALA A 166 24.77 -21.64 11.33
C ALA A 166 24.67 -21.65 9.79
#